data_AF-A0ABD2INU9-F1
#
_entry.id   AF-A0ABD2INU9-F1
#
_cell.length_a   1.000
_cell.length_b   1.000
_cell.length_c   1.000
_cell.angle_alpha   90.00
_cell.angle_beta   90.00
_cell.angle_gamma   90.00
#
_symmetry.space_group_name_H-M   'P 1'
#
loop_
_entity.id
_entity.type
_entity.pdbx_description
1 polymer ?
#
loop_
_entity_poly.entity_id
_entity_poly.type
_entity_poly.pdbx_seq_one_letter_code
_entity_poly.pdbx_strand_id
1 'polypeptide(L)'
;MGKDKKRGYDPDIYGDWQYEDKSCVCHCSCLRAKKFYRIECDMMNRTTKRWANAGRVVLGLVSLPTVFIPGLNMAVARPQLDSVGHDITHTALEVHYKCGICGQISYKTYEIVCEDETSDRWGRYMKTYGDEPIGGIRTTDYDGIQRVFDGMWKNYHFTKRNCKDWTSDMIRRLS
;
A
#
# COMPACT_ATOMS: atom_id res chain seq x y z
N MET A 1 -1.42 22.32 20.05
CA MET A 1 -2.20 21.06 19.90
C MET A 1 -1.36 20.10 19.07
N GLY A 2 -0.74 19.11 19.71
CA GLY A 2 0.02 18.08 19.02
C GLY A 2 -0.95 17.18 18.27
N LYS A 3 -0.82 17.09 16.95
CA LYS A 3 -1.52 16.08 16.17
C LYS A 3 -0.83 14.76 16.48
N ASP A 4 -1.52 13.86 17.19
CA ASP A 4 -1.13 12.46 17.24
C ASP A 4 -0.97 11.99 15.79
N LYS A 5 0.27 11.75 15.36
CA LYS A 5 0.54 11.09 14.08
C LYS A 5 -0.12 9.72 14.18
N LYS A 6 -1.23 9.54 13.45
CA LYS A 6 -1.78 8.21 13.21
C LYS A 6 -0.61 7.30 12.81
N ARG A 7 -0.47 6.14 13.46
CA ARG A 7 0.55 5.13 13.14
C ARG A 7 0.20 4.47 11.80
N GLY A 8 0.26 5.24 10.72
CA GLY A 8 0.02 4.81 9.35
C GLY A 8 1.32 4.47 8.63
N TYR A 9 1.18 3.77 7.51
CA TYR A 9 2.25 3.61 6.54
C TYR A 9 2.60 4.98 5.95
N ASP A 10 3.89 5.35 5.96
CA ASP A 10 4.35 6.56 5.28
C ASP A 10 5.06 6.17 3.98
N PRO A 11 4.41 6.39 2.82
CA PRO A 11 4.93 5.97 1.53
C PRO A 11 6.21 6.72 1.13
N ASP A 12 6.42 7.93 1.64
CA ASP A 12 7.61 8.73 1.34
C ASP A 12 8.83 8.24 2.13
N ILE A 13 8.60 7.58 3.27
CA ILE A 13 9.66 7.02 4.12
C ILE A 13 10.04 5.60 3.69
N TYR A 14 9.07 4.77 3.31
CA TYR A 14 9.29 3.33 3.13
C TYR A 14 9.21 2.87 1.68
N GLY A 15 8.48 3.58 0.84
CA GLY A 15 8.19 3.19 -0.53
C GLY A 15 9.17 3.73 -1.58
N ASP A 16 10.01 4.71 -1.22
CA ASP A 16 10.86 5.45 -2.17
C ASP A 16 10.01 6.04 -3.30
N TRP A 17 9.05 6.87 -2.90
CA TRP A 17 8.04 7.43 -3.79
C TRP A 17 8.67 8.39 -4.81
N GLN A 18 8.41 8.15 -6.09
CA GLN A 18 8.74 9.09 -7.16
C GLN A 18 7.49 9.90 -7.52
N TYR A 19 7.57 11.20 -7.29
CA TYR A 19 6.57 12.15 -7.76
C TYR A 19 6.61 12.25 -9.29
N GLU A 20 5.43 12.37 -9.90
CA GLU A 20 5.32 12.61 -11.33
C GLU A 20 5.50 14.11 -11.62
N ASP A 21 6.76 14.52 -11.88
CA ASP A 21 7.10 15.91 -12.15
C ASP A 21 6.53 16.44 -13.48
N LYS A 22 6.11 15.55 -14.38
CA LYS A 22 5.50 15.88 -15.68
C LYS A 22 4.05 15.46 -15.73
N SER A 23 3.25 16.06 -14.85
CA SER A 23 1.79 15.95 -14.96
C SER A 23 1.31 16.57 -16.28
N CYS A 24 0.43 15.85 -16.95
CA CYS A 24 -0.25 16.36 -18.13
C CYS A 24 -1.03 17.65 -17.77
N VAL A 25 -0.85 18.74 -18.51
CA VAL A 25 -1.61 19.99 -18.30
C VAL A 25 -3.03 19.93 -18.87
N CYS A 26 -3.37 18.88 -19.62
CA CYS A 26 -4.72 18.67 -20.13
C CYS A 26 -5.66 18.25 -18.98
N HIS A 27 -6.96 18.45 -19.19
CA HIS A 27 -7.97 18.01 -18.24
C HIS A 27 -7.94 16.48 -18.03
N CYS A 28 -8.20 16.01 -16.81
CA CYS A 28 -8.12 14.59 -16.46
C CYS A 28 -9.09 13.69 -17.26
N SER A 29 -10.19 14.26 -17.77
CA SER A 29 -11.13 13.55 -18.65
C SER A 29 -10.49 13.05 -19.96
N CYS A 30 -9.36 13.62 -20.35
CA CYS A 30 -8.56 13.21 -21.51
C CYS A 30 -7.65 12.00 -21.23
N LEU A 31 -7.51 11.59 -19.96
CA LEU A 31 -6.67 10.47 -19.56
C LEU A 31 -7.40 9.14 -19.74
N ARG A 32 -6.68 8.17 -20.31
CA ARG A 32 -7.12 6.78 -20.43
C ARG A 32 -6.06 5.86 -19.87
N ALA A 33 -6.44 5.02 -18.92
CA ALA A 33 -5.61 3.96 -18.40
C ALA A 33 -5.26 2.98 -19.52
N LYS A 34 -3.97 2.63 -19.60
CA LYS A 34 -3.44 1.68 -20.58
C LYS A 34 -2.90 0.42 -19.95
N LYS A 35 -2.38 0.53 -18.73
CA LYS A 35 -1.82 -0.57 -17.97
C LYS A 35 -2.17 -0.41 -16.50
N PHE A 36 -2.32 -1.54 -15.85
CA PHE A 36 -2.61 -1.66 -14.44
C PHE A 36 -1.62 -2.64 -13.85
N TYR A 37 -1.08 -2.29 -12.70
CA TYR A 37 -0.13 -3.12 -11.98
C TYR A 37 -0.56 -3.24 -10.53
N ARG A 38 -0.60 -4.47 -10.03
CA ARG A 38 -0.60 -4.69 -8.59
C ARG A 38 0.86 -4.65 -8.15
N ILE A 39 1.16 -3.74 -7.25
CA ILE A 39 2.52 -3.56 -6.74
C ILE A 39 2.56 -3.93 -5.26
N GLU A 40 3.67 -4.55 -4.86
CA GLU A 40 3.97 -4.79 -3.44
C GLU A 40 5.24 -4.03 -3.03
N CYS A 41 5.16 -3.22 -1.96
CA CYS A 41 6.28 -2.46 -1.41
C CYS A 41 6.47 -2.73 0.09
N ASP A 42 7.62 -2.35 0.64
CA ASP A 42 7.90 -2.53 2.08
C ASP A 42 7.06 -1.57 2.93
N MET A 43 6.44 -2.07 4.00
CA MET A 43 5.78 -1.22 5.03
C MET A 43 6.74 -0.64 6.07
N MET A 44 7.97 -1.12 6.12
CA MET A 44 9.00 -0.70 7.07
C MET A 44 10.40 -0.94 6.51
N ASN A 45 11.39 -0.19 7.01
CA ASN A 45 12.79 -0.37 6.60
C ASN A 45 13.23 -1.84 6.69
N ARG A 46 13.94 -2.32 5.65
CA ARG A 46 14.44 -3.69 5.53
C ARG A 46 15.20 -4.19 6.75
N THR A 47 15.96 -3.35 7.45
CA THR A 47 16.66 -3.75 8.69
C THR A 47 15.67 -4.08 9.79
N THR A 48 14.66 -3.23 10.01
CA THR A 48 13.57 -3.48 10.98
C THR A 48 12.73 -4.69 10.58
N LYS A 49 12.45 -4.87 9.28
CA LYS A 49 11.78 -6.06 8.74
C LYS A 49 12.59 -7.33 9.02
N ARG A 50 13.91 -7.30 8.78
CA ARG A 50 14.82 -8.41 9.08
C ARG A 50 14.85 -8.73 10.57
N TRP A 51 14.89 -7.73 11.45
CA TRP A 51 14.84 -7.95 12.89
C TRP A 51 13.49 -8.49 13.36
N ALA A 52 12.39 -7.97 12.83
CA ALA A 52 11.04 -8.48 13.12
C ALA A 52 10.89 -9.94 12.65
N ASN A 53 11.40 -10.28 11.47
CA ASN A 53 11.38 -11.64 10.94
C ASN A 53 12.36 -12.57 11.67
N ALA A 54 13.57 -12.11 12.02
CA ALA A 54 14.57 -12.89 12.76
C ALA A 54 14.11 -13.16 14.21
N GLY A 55 13.52 -12.16 14.89
CA GLY A 55 12.91 -12.34 16.21
C GLY A 55 11.79 -13.38 16.19
N ARG A 56 11.05 -13.49 15.08
CA ARG A 56 10.03 -14.54 14.87
C ARG A 56 10.63 -15.93 14.69
N VAL A 57 11.74 -16.08 13.97
CA VAL A 57 12.44 -17.37 13.81
C VAL A 57 13.01 -17.87 15.14
N VAL A 58 13.53 -16.96 15.97
CA VAL A 58 14.06 -17.29 17.30
C VAL A 58 12.93 -17.70 18.27
N LEU A 59 11.76 -17.05 18.19
CA LEU A 59 10.59 -17.39 19.03
C LEU A 59 9.82 -18.63 18.55
N GLY A 60 9.92 -19.01 17.27
CA GLY A 60 9.30 -20.22 16.71
C GLY A 60 9.98 -21.53 17.15
N LEU A 61 11.16 -21.47 17.75
CA LEU A 61 11.91 -22.63 18.25
C LEU A 61 11.84 -22.79 19.78
N VAL A 62 11.27 -21.83 20.51
CA VAL A 62 11.33 -21.84 21.98
C VAL A 62 9.96 -21.51 22.58
N SER A 63 9.26 -22.57 22.97
CA SER A 63 8.20 -22.49 23.97
C SER A 63 8.79 -21.99 25.30
N LEU A 64 8.45 -20.73 25.67
CA LEU A 64 8.62 -20.04 26.98
C LEU A 64 10.06 -19.66 27.44
N PRO A 65 10.27 -18.65 28.31
CA PRO A 65 9.43 -17.53 28.76
C PRO A 65 10.04 -16.13 28.44
N THR A 66 9.26 -15.07 28.69
CA THR A 66 9.61 -13.63 28.73
C THR A 66 11.07 -13.23 28.51
N VAL A 67 11.36 -12.64 27.35
CA VAL A 67 12.60 -11.90 27.13
C VAL A 67 12.47 -10.52 27.78
N PHE A 68 13.21 -10.31 28.86
CA PHE A 68 13.46 -9.00 29.44
C PHE A 68 14.38 -8.22 28.48
N ILE A 69 13.93 -7.06 28.00
CA ILE A 69 14.79 -6.08 27.34
C ILE A 69 15.24 -5.10 28.42
N PRO A 70 16.54 -5.03 28.77
CA PRO A 70 17.02 -4.03 29.73
C PRO A 70 16.82 -2.64 29.12
N GLY A 71 15.96 -1.81 29.72
CA GLY A 71 15.77 -0.39 29.35
C GLY A 71 14.37 0.03 28.94
N LEU A 72 13.38 -0.88 28.84
CA LEU A 72 11.98 -0.54 28.59
C LEU A 72 11.08 -1.20 29.65
N ASN A 73 10.83 -0.48 30.75
CA ASN A 73 9.84 -0.84 31.77
C ASN A 73 8.40 -0.59 31.27
N MET A 74 7.97 -1.34 30.26
CA MET A 74 6.57 -1.36 29.84
C MET A 74 6.13 -2.82 29.72
N ALA A 75 5.39 -3.29 30.72
CA ALA A 75 4.69 -4.56 30.64
C ALA A 75 3.60 -4.45 29.56
N VAL A 76 3.83 -5.07 28.40
CA VAL A 76 2.84 -5.12 27.32
C VAL A 76 2.12 -6.46 27.40
N ALA A 77 0.85 -6.42 27.82
CA ALA A 77 -0.07 -7.54 27.69
C ALA A 77 -0.09 -8.00 26.22
N ARG A 78 0.29 -9.25 25.97
CA ARG A 78 0.36 -9.84 24.62
C ARG A 78 -1.05 -10.05 24.07
N PRO A 79 -1.44 -9.42 22.95
CA PRO A 79 -2.48 -10.00 22.12
C PRO A 79 -1.92 -11.30 21.55
N GLN A 80 -2.73 -12.36 21.56
CA GLN A 80 -2.42 -13.67 20.99
C GLN A 80 -1.76 -13.52 19.62
N LEU A 81 -0.59 -14.13 19.49
CA LEU A 81 0.27 -14.10 18.32
C LEU A 81 -0.26 -15.07 17.25
N ASP A 82 -1.56 -15.03 16.96
CA ASP A 82 -2.22 -15.85 15.92
C ASP A 82 -2.22 -15.13 14.57
N SER A 83 -1.09 -14.52 14.21
CA SER A 83 -0.88 -14.00 12.85
C SER A 83 0.37 -14.65 12.26
N VAL A 84 0.21 -15.90 11.87
CA VAL A 84 1.14 -16.67 11.05
C VAL A 84 1.53 -15.84 9.81
N GLY A 85 2.81 -15.52 9.69
CA GLY A 85 3.51 -15.43 8.40
C GLY A 85 3.16 -14.32 7.41
N HIS A 86 2.51 -13.22 7.78
CA HIS A 86 2.31 -12.13 6.81
C HIS A 86 3.62 -11.37 6.62
N ASP A 87 4.21 -11.54 5.44
CA ASP A 87 5.21 -10.64 4.90
C ASP A 87 4.66 -9.22 5.04
N ILE A 88 5.36 -8.35 5.76
CA ILE A 88 4.87 -7.00 6.08
C ILE A 88 5.07 -6.12 4.84
N THR A 89 4.32 -6.43 3.78
CA THR A 89 4.27 -5.70 2.52
C THR A 89 2.97 -4.92 2.41
N HIS A 90 3.07 -3.74 1.80
CA HIS A 90 1.94 -2.92 1.41
C HIS A 90 1.61 -3.23 -0.05
N THR A 91 0.33 -3.36 -0.36
CA THR A 91 -0.13 -3.59 -1.73
C THR A 91 -0.95 -2.39 -2.19
N ALA A 92 -0.64 -1.91 -3.38
CA ALA A 92 -1.31 -0.79 -4.03
C ALA A 92 -1.60 -1.11 -5.50
N LEU A 93 -2.49 -0.32 -6.11
CA LEU A 93 -2.80 -0.36 -7.53
C LEU A 93 -2.11 0.79 -8.24
N GLU A 94 -1.13 0.50 -9.08
CA GLU A 94 -0.51 1.48 -9.97
C GLU A 94 -1.23 1.47 -11.34
N VAL A 95 -1.56 2.66 -11.84
CA VAL A 95 -2.26 2.86 -13.12
C VAL A 95 -1.45 3.79 -14.01
N HIS A 96 -1.22 3.33 -15.24
CA HIS A 96 -0.52 4.10 -16.28
C HIS A 96 -1.56 4.76 -17.17
N TYR A 97 -1.67 6.09 -17.06
CA TYR A 97 -2.54 6.89 -17.90
C TYR A 97 -1.79 7.39 -19.12
N LYS A 98 -2.46 7.40 -20.27
CA LYS A 98 -2.03 8.13 -21.47
C LYS A 98 -3.05 9.20 -21.79
N CYS A 99 -2.60 10.44 -21.95
CA CYS A 99 -3.45 11.53 -22.41
C CYS A 99 -3.78 11.35 -23.91
N GLY A 100 -5.08 11.43 -24.25
CA GLY A 100 -5.53 11.38 -25.64
C GLY A 100 -5.15 12.61 -26.47
N ILE A 101 -4.87 13.75 -25.83
CA ILE A 101 -4.56 15.02 -26.52
C ILE A 101 -3.05 15.16 -26.74
N CYS A 102 -2.26 15.20 -25.67
CA CYS A 102 -0.82 15.44 -25.78
C CYS A 102 0.03 14.16 -25.79
N GLY A 103 -0.58 12.99 -25.60
CA GLY A 103 0.13 11.71 -25.60
C GLY A 103 1.00 11.43 -24.38
N GLN A 104 1.14 12.38 -23.45
CA GLN A 104 1.91 12.24 -22.21
C GLN A 104 1.44 11.02 -21.42
N ILE A 105 2.41 10.28 -20.89
CA ILE A 105 2.17 9.17 -19.95
C ILE A 105 2.32 9.71 -18.53
N SER A 106 1.40 9.36 -17.67
CA SER A 106 1.42 9.74 -16.25
C SER A 106 1.08 8.52 -15.39
N TYR A 107 1.71 8.43 -14.22
CA TYR A 107 1.52 7.32 -13.28
C TYR A 107 0.72 7.82 -12.09
N LYS A 108 -0.24 7.03 -11.64
CA LYS A 108 -1.00 7.31 -10.42
C LYS A 108 -1.18 6.01 -9.65
N THR A 109 -0.99 6.07 -8.34
CA THR A 109 -1.10 4.91 -7.47
C THR A 109 -2.24 5.11 -6.50
N TYR A 110 -3.09 4.09 -6.39
CA TYR A 110 -4.27 4.06 -5.52
C TYR A 110 -4.07 3.02 -4.43
N GLU A 111 -4.35 3.40 -3.18
CA GLU A 111 -4.10 2.55 -2.02
C GLU A 111 -4.93 2.92 -0.80
N ILE A 112 -4.99 2.00 0.17
CA ILE A 112 -5.42 2.26 1.54
C ILE A 112 -4.20 2.31 2.44
N VAL A 113 -3.89 3.50 2.96
CA VAL A 113 -2.67 3.76 3.72
C VAL A 113 -2.81 3.25 5.16
N CYS A 114 -3.94 3.57 5.78
CA CYS A 114 -4.28 3.12 7.12
C CYS A 114 -5.80 3.20 7.37
N GLU A 115 -6.22 3.03 8.62
CA GLU A 115 -7.61 3.17 9.00
C GLU A 115 -8.13 4.58 8.72
N ASP A 116 -9.24 4.61 7.98
CA ASP A 116 -9.92 5.81 7.48
C ASP A 116 -9.14 6.63 6.45
N GLU A 117 -8.02 6.11 5.93
CA GLU A 117 -7.13 6.87 5.05
C GLU A 117 -6.78 6.09 3.78
N THR A 118 -7.17 6.67 2.64
CA THR A 118 -6.87 6.21 1.29
C THR A 118 -6.05 7.26 0.56
N SER A 119 -5.20 6.84 -0.38
CA SER A 119 -4.31 7.70 -1.16
C SER A 119 -4.49 7.41 -2.65
N ASP A 120 -4.54 8.46 -3.47
CA ASP A 120 -4.64 8.41 -4.94
C ASP A 120 -3.60 9.36 -5.57
N ARG A 121 -2.37 9.29 -5.08
CA ARG A 121 -1.32 10.25 -5.44
C ARG A 121 -0.76 9.99 -6.85
N TRP A 122 -0.43 11.08 -7.55
CA TRP A 122 0.35 11.03 -8.78
C TRP A 122 1.80 10.64 -8.47
N GLY A 123 2.29 9.62 -9.17
CA GLY A 123 3.58 9.00 -8.91
C GLY A 123 3.49 7.49 -8.78
N ARG A 124 4.63 6.91 -8.43
CA ARG A 124 4.84 5.47 -8.34
C ARG A 124 5.89 5.12 -7.30
N TYR A 125 5.81 3.89 -6.80
CA TYR A 125 6.85 3.34 -5.92
C TYR A 125 8.03 2.85 -6.75
N MET A 126 9.25 3.19 -6.35
CA MET A 126 10.46 2.75 -7.05
C MET A 126 11.05 1.45 -6.49
N LYS A 127 10.73 1.12 -5.23
CA LYS A 127 11.16 -0.12 -4.57
C LYS A 127 9.99 -1.08 -4.41
N THR A 128 9.70 -1.85 -5.46
CA THR A 128 8.68 -2.91 -5.44
C THR A 128 9.30 -4.31 -5.41
N TYR A 129 8.58 -5.29 -4.86
CA TYR A 129 8.97 -6.72 -4.85
C TYR A 129 8.53 -7.47 -6.11
N GLY A 130 7.78 -6.79 -6.98
CA GLY A 130 7.23 -7.32 -8.21
C GLY A 130 6.04 -6.47 -8.62
N ASP A 131 5.89 -6.30 -9.93
CA ASP A 131 4.76 -5.63 -10.54
C ASP A 131 3.97 -6.70 -11.30
N GLU A 132 2.79 -7.07 -10.78
CA GLU A 132 1.92 -8.03 -11.45
C GLU A 132 1.04 -7.26 -12.45
N PRO A 133 1.23 -7.43 -13.77
CA PRO A 133 0.38 -6.79 -14.76
C PRO A 133 -1.04 -7.37 -14.68
N ILE A 134 -2.04 -6.49 -14.60
CA ILE A 134 -3.43 -6.87 -14.48
C ILE A 134 -4.11 -6.74 -15.85
N GLY A 135 -4.71 -7.84 -16.32
CA GLY A 135 -5.57 -7.87 -17.51
C GLY A 135 -7.06 -7.80 -17.17
N GLY A 136 -7.91 -7.68 -18.19
CA GLY A 136 -9.37 -7.83 -18.05
C GLY A 136 -10.13 -6.62 -17.48
N ILE A 137 -9.44 -5.52 -17.18
CA ILE A 137 -10.08 -4.29 -16.69
C ILE A 137 -10.87 -3.59 -17.82
N ARG A 138 -12.15 -3.31 -17.56
CA ARG A 138 -13.06 -2.64 -18.51
C ARG A 138 -13.10 -1.13 -18.31
N THR A 139 -12.97 -0.67 -17.07
CA THR A 139 -13.01 0.75 -16.73
C THR A 139 -11.65 1.37 -16.99
N THR A 140 -11.55 2.20 -18.03
CA THR A 140 -10.27 2.78 -18.49
C THR A 140 -10.25 4.30 -18.49
N ASP A 141 -11.38 4.97 -18.36
CA ASP A 141 -11.42 6.42 -18.16
C ASP A 141 -11.05 6.79 -16.72
N TYR A 142 -10.35 7.92 -16.58
CA TYR A 142 -9.92 8.41 -15.27
C TYR A 142 -11.10 8.61 -14.31
N ASP A 143 -12.17 9.24 -14.77
CA ASP A 143 -13.34 9.56 -13.92
C ASP A 143 -14.02 8.28 -13.41
N GLY A 144 -14.11 7.23 -14.24
CA GLY A 144 -14.61 5.92 -13.86
C GLY A 144 -13.75 5.26 -12.78
N ILE A 145 -12.43 5.28 -12.94
CA ILE A 145 -11.51 4.72 -11.95
C ILE A 145 -11.59 5.51 -10.63
N GLN A 146 -11.64 6.84 -10.70
CA GLN A 146 -11.76 7.70 -9.53
C GLN A 146 -13.09 7.47 -8.79
N ARG A 147 -14.21 7.33 -9.50
CA ARG A 147 -15.50 6.99 -8.88
C ARG A 147 -15.45 5.66 -8.14
N VAL A 148 -14.77 4.66 -8.71
CA VAL A 148 -14.57 3.37 -8.02
C VAL A 148 -13.74 3.57 -6.75
N PHE A 149 -12.62 4.30 -6.85
CA PHE A 149 -11.77 4.63 -5.71
C PHE A 149 -12.51 5.36 -4.59
N ASP A 150 -13.26 6.41 -4.92
CA ASP A 150 -14.01 7.22 -3.96
C ASP A 150 -15.10 6.39 -3.25
N GLY A 151 -15.62 5.36 -3.91
CA GLY A 151 -16.56 4.37 -3.37
C GLY A 151 -15.92 3.18 -2.65
N MET A 152 -14.59 3.17 -2.50
CA MET A 152 -13.89 2.13 -1.75
C MET A 152 -14.08 2.33 -0.25
N TRP A 153 -14.07 1.21 0.47
CA TRP A 153 -14.14 1.20 1.92
C TRP A 153 -12.81 1.68 2.54
N LYS A 154 -12.88 2.19 3.78
CA LYS A 154 -11.73 2.71 4.53
C LYS A 154 -11.52 2.07 5.91
N ASN A 155 -12.37 1.12 6.29
CA ASN A 155 -12.28 0.37 7.54
C ASN A 155 -11.19 -0.71 7.49
N TYR A 156 -9.94 -0.25 7.48
CA TYR A 156 -8.74 -1.06 7.43
C TYR A 156 -8.56 -1.90 8.69
N HIS A 157 -8.28 -3.19 8.52
CA HIS A 157 -7.85 -4.07 9.61
C HIS A 157 -6.65 -4.90 9.18
N PHE A 158 -5.52 -4.71 9.87
CA PHE A 158 -4.22 -5.29 9.48
C PHE A 158 -4.26 -6.81 9.19
N THR A 159 -5.03 -7.58 9.95
CA THR A 159 -5.06 -9.05 9.84
C THR A 159 -6.27 -9.64 9.08
N LYS A 160 -7.27 -8.86 8.70
CA LYS A 160 -8.54 -9.40 8.16
C LYS A 160 -9.11 -8.63 6.97
N ARG A 161 -8.69 -7.38 6.79
CA ARG A 161 -9.24 -6.44 5.80
C ARG A 161 -8.19 -5.38 5.50
N ASN A 162 -7.09 -5.82 4.92
CA ASN A 162 -5.87 -5.03 4.79
C ASN A 162 -5.69 -4.48 3.35
N CYS A 163 -4.50 -3.97 3.05
CA CYS A 163 -4.17 -3.36 1.77
C CYS A 163 -4.25 -4.35 0.59
N LYS A 164 -4.00 -5.65 0.82
CA LYS A 164 -4.14 -6.71 -0.19
C LYS A 164 -5.60 -6.93 -0.56
N ASP A 165 -6.47 -7.00 0.45
CA ASP A 165 -7.92 -7.14 0.27
C ASP A 165 -8.50 -5.92 -0.45
N TRP A 166 -8.06 -4.73 -0.03
CA TRP A 166 -8.49 -3.46 -0.62
C TRP A 166 -8.12 -3.36 -2.09
N THR A 167 -6.85 -3.65 -2.42
CA THR A 167 -6.36 -3.61 -3.81
C THR A 167 -7.08 -4.64 -4.67
N SER A 168 -7.32 -5.85 -4.14
CA SER A 168 -8.07 -6.89 -4.84
C SER A 168 -9.53 -6.47 -5.12
N ASP A 169 -10.20 -5.85 -4.15
CA ASP A 169 -11.57 -5.37 -4.34
C ASP A 169 -11.64 -4.21 -5.35
N MET A 170 -10.65 -3.31 -5.35
CA MET A 170 -10.56 -2.24 -6.35
C MET A 170 -10.41 -2.83 -7.76
N ILE A 171 -9.49 -3.77 -7.97
CA ILE A 171 -9.28 -4.44 -9.27
C ILE A 171 -10.56 -5.14 -9.74
N ARG A 172 -11.25 -5.84 -8.83
CA ARG A 172 -12.51 -6.53 -9.11
C ARG A 172 -13.60 -5.58 -9.58
N ARG A 173 -13.67 -4.37 -9.01
CA ARG A 173 -14.68 -3.35 -9.39
C ARG A 173 -14.35 -2.63 -10.70
N LEU A 174 -13.08 -2.62 -11.11
CA LEU A 174 -12.63 -2.03 -12.38
C LEU A 174 -12.81 -2.97 -13.57
N SER A 175 -12.77 -4.28 -13.31
CA SER A 175 -13.07 -5.37 -14.27
C SER A 175 -14.54 -5.44 -14.64
#